data_AF-A0A246JW80-F1
#
_entry.id   AF-A0A246JW80-F1
#
_cell.length_a   1.000
_cell.length_b   1.000
_cell.length_c   1.000
_cell.angle_alpha   90.00
_cell.angle_beta   90.00
_cell.angle_gamma   90.00
#
_symmetry.space_group_name_H-M   'P 1'
#
loop_
_entity.id
_entity.type
_entity.pdbx_description
1 polymer ?
#
loop_
_entity_poly.entity_id
_entity_poly.type
_entity_poly.pdbx_seq_one_letter_code
_entity_poly.pdbx_strand_id
1 'polypeptide(L)' 'MGYFWTADPHHPARIHVFEEWEGAEALALHFAGPQYRGMLGHVSQFGLTNAVSRKFAVAREGPVYNTAGLASAEFELSP' A
#
# COMPACT_ATOMS: atom_id res chain seq x y z
N MET A 1 -5.03 2.60 -7.67
CA MET A 1 -5.82 1.89 -6.65
C MET A 1 -5.46 0.42 -6.69
N GLY A 2 -4.91 -0.07 -5.59
CA GLY A 2 -4.48 -1.45 -5.48
C GLY A 2 -4.44 -1.90 -4.02
N TYR A 3 -4.62 -3.21 -3.83
CA TYR A 3 -4.63 -3.87 -2.54
C TYR A 3 -3.76 -5.11 -2.67
N PHE A 4 -2.56 -5.05 -2.10
CA PHE A 4 -1.51 -6.05 -2.36
C PHE A 4 -1.00 -6.66 -1.08
N TRP A 5 -0.94 -7.98 -1.08
CA TRP A 5 -0.36 -8.79 -0.01
C TRP A 5 0.77 -9.60 -0.61
N THR A 6 1.90 -9.64 0.08
CA THR A 6 3.02 -10.48 -0.32
C THR A 6 3.71 -11.06 0.90
N ALA A 7 4.22 -12.28 0.79
CA ALA A 7 5.12 -12.84 1.78
C ALA A 7 6.47 -12.12 1.72
N ASP A 8 7.14 -11.99 2.86
CA ASP A 8 8.51 -11.49 2.89
C ASP A 8 9.47 -12.59 2.40
N PRO A 9 10.20 -12.38 1.27
CA PRO A 9 11.13 -13.38 0.74
C PRO A 9 12.33 -13.66 1.66
N HIS A 10 12.58 -12.79 2.65
CA HIS A 10 13.68 -12.92 3.59
C HIS A 10 13.22 -13.28 5.01
N HIS A 11 11.91 -13.28 5.28
CA HIS A 11 11.39 -13.68 6.59
C HIS A 11 10.10 -14.50 6.46
N PRO A 12 10.15 -15.83 6.63
CA PRO A 12 9.02 -16.72 6.32
C PRO A 12 7.77 -16.50 7.19
N ALA A 13 7.90 -15.78 8.30
CA ALA A 13 6.79 -15.47 9.21
C ALA A 13 6.27 -14.02 9.05
N ARG A 14 6.68 -13.29 8.00
CA ARG A 14 6.24 -11.91 7.76
C ARG A 14 5.51 -11.80 6.43
N ILE A 15 4.48 -10.96 6.45
CA ILE A 15 3.78 -10.47 5.28
C ILE A 15 3.94 -8.95 5.18
N HIS A 16 3.85 -8.43 3.96
CA HIS A 16 3.75 -7.01 3.67
C HIS A 16 2.40 -6.73 3.04
N VAL A 17 1.75 -5.67 3.51
CA VAL A 17 0.46 -5.19 3.00
C VAL A 17 0.66 -3.77 2.49
N PHE A 18 0.32 -3.54 1.23
CA PHE A 18 0.32 -2.23 0.61
C PHE A 18 -1.07 -1.92 0.06
N GLU A 19 -1.59 -0.75 0.42
CA GLU A 19 -2.94 -0.32 0.06
C GLU A 19 -2.88 1.12 -0.43
N GLU A 20 -3.48 1.36 -1.60
CA GLU A 20 -3.65 2.70 -2.16
C GLU A 20 -5.09 3.16 -2.01
N TRP A 21 -5.25 4.40 -1.58
CA TRP A 21 -6.54 5.03 -1.37
C TRP A 21 -6.57 6.35 -2.13
N GLU A 22 -7.68 6.63 -2.81
CA GLU A 22 -7.89 7.88 -3.56
C GLU A 22 -7.72 9.13 -2.67
N GLY A 23 -8.08 9.01 -1.39
CA GLY A 23 -7.86 10.06 -0.42
C GLY A 23 -8.17 9.63 1.01
N ALA A 24 -8.03 10.58 1.92
CA ALA A 24 -8.25 10.35 3.36
C ALA A 24 -9.69 9.93 3.69
N GLU A 25 -10.69 10.44 2.94
CA GLU A 25 -12.10 10.07 3.13
C GLU A 25 -12.35 8.60 2.78
N ALA A 26 -11.86 8.14 1.62
CA ALA A 26 -11.95 6.74 1.21
C ALA A 26 -11.27 5.80 2.22
N LEU A 27 -10.09 6.20 2.72
CA LEU A 27 -9.39 5.46 3.78
C LEU A 27 -10.20 5.43 5.10
N ALA A 28 -10.84 6.54 5.48
CA ALA A 28 -11.66 6.57 6.68
C ALA A 28 -12.89 5.66 6.56
N LEU A 29 -13.54 5.64 5.40
CA LEU A 29 -14.65 4.72 5.11
C LEU A 29 -14.20 3.26 5.17
N HIS A 30 -13.00 2.95 4.67
CA HIS A 30 -12.42 1.61 4.79
C HIS A 30 -12.30 1.17 6.26
N PHE A 31 -11.73 2.01 7.13
CA PHE A 31 -11.62 1.70 8.56
C PHE A 31 -12.97 1.49 9.26
N ALA A 32 -14.01 2.22 8.82
CA ALA A 32 -15.37 2.07 9.34
C ALA A 32 -16.11 0.83 8.79
N GLY A 33 -15.62 0.22 7.72
CA GLY A 33 -16.25 -0.90 7.03
C GLY A 33 -16.13 -2.25 7.75
N PRO A 34 -17.08 -3.18 7.54
CA PRO A 34 -17.00 -4.54 8.09
C PRO A 34 -15.81 -5.35 7.54
N GLN A 35 -15.32 -5.04 6.35
CA GLN A 35 -14.22 -5.73 5.70
C GLN A 35 -12.90 -5.53 6.46
N TYR A 36 -12.60 -4.29 6.86
CA TYR A 36 -11.42 -3.97 7.67
C TYR A 36 -11.46 -4.69 9.03
N ARG A 37 -12.60 -4.63 9.72
CA ARG A 37 -12.78 -5.35 10.99
C ARG A 37 -12.69 -6.87 10.84
N GLY A 38 -13.28 -7.41 9.77
CA GLY A 38 -13.24 -8.84 9.47
C GLY A 38 -11.83 -9.34 9.19
N MET A 39 -11.07 -8.60 8.38
CA MET A 39 -9.66 -8.90 8.12
C MET A 39 -8.83 -8.88 9.42
N LEU A 40 -8.99 -7.85 10.25
CA LEU A 40 -8.27 -7.75 11.53
C LEU A 40 -8.59 -8.94 12.44
N GLY A 41 -9.88 -9.27 12.56
CA GLY A 41 -10.35 -10.42 13.32
C GLY A 41 -9.74 -11.73 12.82
N HIS A 42 -9.78 -11.97 11.51
CA HIS A 42 -9.24 -13.19 10.91
C HIS A 42 -7.73 -13.32 11.13
N VAL A 43 -6.94 -12.28 10.82
CA VAL A 43 -5.48 -12.33 10.95
C VAL A 43 -5.05 -12.51 12.42
N SER A 44 -5.77 -11.90 13.36
CA SER A 44 -5.47 -12.02 14.79
C SER A 44 -5.54 -13.47 15.32
N GLN A 45 -6.26 -14.37 14.63
CA GLN A 45 -6.38 -15.78 15.02
C GLN A 45 -5.12 -16.60 14.74
N PHE A 46 -4.17 -16.08 13.95
CA PHE A 46 -2.96 -16.80 13.52
C PHE A 46 -1.70 -16.46 14.32
N GLY A 47 -1.85 -15.96 15.56
CA GLY A 47 -0.70 -15.74 16.45
C GLY A 47 0.18 -14.57 16.06
N LEU A 48 -0.42 -13.49 15.54
CA LEU A 48 0.28 -12.25 15.19
C LEU A 48 1.03 -11.71 16.41
N THR A 49 2.37 -11.68 16.35
CA THR A 49 3.21 -11.24 17.47
C THR A 49 3.54 -9.75 17.42
N ASN A 50 3.46 -9.13 16.23
CA ASN A 50 3.74 -7.72 16.01
C ASN A 50 3.09 -7.22 14.71
N ALA A 51 2.74 -5.93 14.66
CA ALA A 51 2.31 -5.23 13.46
C ALA A 51 2.83 -3.79 13.47
N VAL A 52 3.37 -3.34 12.34
CA VAL A 52 3.83 -1.95 12.14
C VAL A 52 3.13 -1.39 10.93
N SER A 53 2.27 -0.38 11.14
CA SER A 53 1.55 0.31 10.07
C SER A 53 2.13 1.70 9.84
N ARG A 54 2.27 2.10 8.58
CA ARG A 54 2.70 3.44 8.18
C ARG A 54 1.78 3.95 7.09
N LYS A 55 1.55 5.27 7.06
CA LYS A 55 0.78 5.94 6.02
C LYS A 55 1.66 6.97 5.33
N PHE A 56 1.63 6.97 4.02
CA PHE A 56 2.37 7.91 3.18
C PHE A 56 1.39 8.68 2.30
N ALA A 57 1.64 9.97 2.09
CA ALA A 57 0.92 10.77 1.12
C ALA A 57 1.74 10.86 -0.17
N VAL A 58 1.09 10.67 -1.32
CA VAL A 58 1.72 10.81 -2.63
C VAL A 58 1.60 12.26 -3.06
N ALA A 59 2.73 12.98 -3.13
CA ALA A 59 2.75 14.36 -3.61
C ALA A 59 2.75 14.45 -5.14
N ARG A 60 3.37 13.48 -5.82
CA ARG A 60 3.47 13.38 -7.28
C ARG A 60 3.47 11.90 -7.69
N GLU A 61 2.79 11.59 -8.78
CA GLU A 61 2.79 10.29 -9.45
C GLU A 61 3.09 10.51 -10.94
N GLY A 62 3.87 9.63 -11.55
CA GLY A 62 4.34 9.78 -12.92
C GLY A 62 4.94 8.49 -13.46
N PRO A 63 5.14 8.40 -14.79
CA PRO A 63 5.67 7.20 -15.41
C PRO A 63 7.15 7.00 -15.06
N VAL A 64 7.57 5.74 -14.98
CA VAL A 64 8.99 5.37 -14.82
C VAL A 64 9.79 5.71 -16.08
N TYR A 65 9.17 5.60 -17.25
CA TYR A 65 9.81 5.84 -18.54
C TYR A 65 9.44 7.21 -19.07
N ASN A 66 10.45 7.96 -19.51
CA ASN A 66 10.27 9.25 -20.17
C ASN A 66 9.72 9.09 -21.60
N THR A 67 9.45 10.21 -22.27
CA THR A 67 8.95 10.23 -23.67
C THR A 67 9.89 9.56 -24.69
N ALA A 68 11.18 9.41 -24.38
CA ALA A 68 12.14 8.66 -25.19
C ALA A 68 12.18 7.15 -24.85
N GLY A 69 11.36 6.68 -23.91
CA GLY A 69 11.32 5.29 -23.46
C GLY A 69 12.43 4.89 -22.50
N LEU A 70 13.18 5.85 -21.94
CA LEU A 70 14.26 5.60 -20.99
C LEU A 70 13.76 5.72 -19.55
N ALA A 71 14.17 4.79 -18.69
CA ALA A 71 13.86 4.86 -17.26
C ALA A 71 14.51 6.11 -16.65
N SER A 72 13.73 6.88 -15.90
CA SER A 72 14.17 8.12 -15.26
C SER A 72 13.73 8.15 -13.81
N ALA A 73 14.62 8.61 -12.92
CA ALA A 73 14.27 8.92 -11.53
C ALA A 73 13.61 10.31 -11.40
N GLU A 74 13.86 11.19 -12.36
CA GLU A 74 13.28 12.52 -12.40
C GLU A 74 11.88 12.48 -13.01
N PHE A 75 10.95 13.22 -12.42
CA PHE A 75 9.68 13.51 -13.04
C PHE A 75 9.90 14.48 -14.20
N GLU A 76 9.32 14.21 -15.37
CA GLU A 76 9.30 15.18 -16.45
C GLU A 76 8.67 16.49 -15.94
N LEU A 77 9.34 17.60 -16.24
CA LEU A 77 8.75 18.92 -16.09
C LEU A 77 7.63 19.00 -17.12
N SER A 78 6.45 19.52 -16.74
CA SER A 78 5.47 19.91 -17.75
C SER A 78 6.16 20.84 -18.76
N PRO A 79 5.90 20.69 -20.07
CA PRO A 79 6.35 21.66 -21.06
C PRO A 79 5.82 23.08 -20.74
#